data_AF-A0A3E5B3Y0-F1
#
_entry.id   AF-A0A3E5B3Y0-F1
#
_cell.length_a   1.000
_cell.length_b   1.000
_cell.length_c   1.000
_cell.angle_alpha   90.00
_cell.angle_beta   90.00
_cell.angle_gamma   90.00
#
_symmetry.space_group_name_H-M   'P 1'
#
loop_
_entity.id
_entity.type
_entity.pdbx_description
1 polymer ?
#
loop_
_entity_poly.entity_id
_entity_poly.type
_entity_poly.pdbx_seq_one_letter_code
_entity_poly.pdbx_strand_id
1 'polypeptide(L)'
;MLKKLFSLFGGNEEVPDSQALLAPMETFDKPKVKDIVRRWLLYIDAHETVPADIVALNFNLWEAVEENGDSCYTLELTGSRHYDAEDDDWACEEDFEPRERNCDNLQLSSRLPWEEVLKTLVEVLKELKGELQEISLFRVEHITAGFTDGELVVVK
;
A
#
# COMPACT_ATOMS: atom_id res chain seq x y z
N MET A 1 -10.47 -9.71 -14.80
CA MET A 1 -10.18 -8.87 -15.99
C MET A 1 -8.89 -8.10 -15.72
N LEU A 2 -7.73 -8.73 -15.96
CA LEU A 2 -6.42 -8.12 -15.68
C LEU A 2 -5.72 -7.79 -17.01
N LYS A 3 -6.21 -6.77 -17.71
CA LYS A 3 -5.55 -6.22 -18.90
C LYS A 3 -5.78 -4.73 -18.92
N LYS A 4 -4.91 -3.97 -18.26
CA LYS A 4 -4.48 -2.62 -18.64
C LYS A 4 -3.61 -2.01 -17.54
N LEU A 5 -2.30 -2.26 -17.61
CA LEU A 5 -1.32 -1.26 -17.15
C LEU A 5 0.05 -1.48 -17.79
N PHE A 6 0.09 -1.51 -19.13
CA PHE A 6 1.35 -1.34 -19.85
C PHE A 6 1.14 -0.26 -20.90
N SER A 7 1.46 0.99 -20.54
CA SER A 7 2.03 2.00 -21.46
C SER A 7 2.14 3.34 -20.74
N LEU A 8 3.29 3.62 -20.14
CA LEU A 8 3.69 5.02 -19.85
C LEU A 8 5.17 5.33 -20.12
N PHE A 9 6.00 4.36 -20.53
CA PHE A 9 7.39 4.65 -20.88
C PHE A 9 7.74 4.06 -22.25
N GLY A 10 7.90 4.95 -23.23
CA GLY A 10 8.58 4.65 -24.47
C GLY A 10 10.08 4.57 -24.20
N GLY A 11 10.58 3.36 -24.05
CA GLY A 11 12.00 3.05 -23.94
C GLY A 11 12.21 1.61 -24.37
N ASN A 12 13.23 1.35 -25.18
CA ASN A 12 13.63 0.00 -25.57
C ASN A 12 14.26 -0.72 -24.38
N GLU A 13 13.44 -1.12 -23.41
CA GLU A 13 13.79 -2.15 -22.44
C GLU A 13 13.03 -3.41 -22.85
N GLU A 14 13.75 -4.53 -22.91
CA GLU A 14 13.15 -5.84 -23.16
C GLU A 14 11.96 -6.01 -22.23
N VAL A 15 10.76 -6.20 -22.80
CA VAL A 15 9.56 -6.52 -22.04
C VAL A 15 9.88 -7.78 -21.24
N PRO A 16 9.98 -7.72 -19.90
CA PRO A 16 10.24 -8.91 -19.12
C PRO A 16 9.14 -9.91 -19.42
N ASP A 17 9.50 -11.20 -19.51
CA ASP A 17 8.55 -12.28 -19.72
C ASP A 17 7.32 -12.04 -18.86
N SER A 18 6.15 -11.92 -19.48
CA SER A 18 4.89 -11.59 -18.81
C SER A 18 4.53 -12.56 -17.68
N GLN A 19 5.18 -13.73 -17.62
CA GLN A 19 5.08 -14.68 -16.50
C GLN A 19 6.00 -14.36 -15.31
N ALA A 20 7.11 -13.64 -15.49
CA ALA A 20 8.02 -13.25 -14.41
C ALA A 20 7.50 -12.09 -13.55
N LEU A 21 6.39 -11.45 -13.97
CA LEU A 21 5.82 -10.25 -13.35
C LEU A 21 4.80 -10.54 -12.23
N LEU A 22 4.54 -11.81 -11.89
CA LEU A 22 3.47 -12.20 -10.95
C LEU A 22 3.89 -13.29 -9.95
N ALA A 23 5.19 -13.62 -9.84
CA ALA A 23 5.63 -14.53 -8.80
C ALA A 23 5.66 -13.78 -7.45
N PRO A 24 5.03 -14.32 -6.39
CA PRO A 24 5.08 -13.70 -5.08
C PRO A 24 6.51 -13.48 -4.60
N MET A 25 6.75 -12.37 -3.91
CA MET A 25 7.98 -12.16 -3.17
C MET A 25 8.02 -13.11 -1.98
N GLU A 26 8.73 -14.24 -2.14
CA GLU A 26 8.88 -15.29 -1.12
C GLU A 26 9.75 -14.87 0.07
N THR A 27 10.50 -13.76 -0.07
CA THR A 27 11.26 -13.14 1.02
C THR A 27 11.02 -11.64 1.01
N PHE A 28 11.11 -11.03 2.21
CA PHE A 28 10.97 -9.60 2.34
C PHE A 28 12.26 -8.87 1.89
N ASP A 29 12.30 -8.44 0.63
CA ASP A 29 13.33 -7.54 0.10
C ASP A 29 12.92 -6.09 0.36
N LYS A 30 13.35 -5.54 1.51
CA LYS A 30 12.96 -4.19 1.97
C LYS A 30 13.25 -3.09 0.94
N PRO A 31 14.44 -3.01 0.30
CA PRO A 31 14.67 -2.06 -0.79
C PRO A 31 13.65 -2.17 -1.93
N LYS A 32 13.37 -3.39 -2.42
CA LYS A 32 12.40 -3.61 -3.48
C LYS A 32 10.98 -3.22 -3.05
N VAL A 33 10.56 -3.61 -1.85
CA VAL A 33 9.26 -3.23 -1.26
C VAL A 33 9.14 -1.72 -1.18
N LYS A 34 10.17 -1.03 -0.66
CA LYS A 34 10.18 0.44 -0.57
C LYS A 34 10.02 1.10 -1.94
N ASP A 35 10.71 0.59 -2.97
CA ASP A 35 10.60 1.13 -4.32
C ASP A 35 9.22 0.88 -4.96
N ILE A 36 8.57 -0.24 -4.65
CA ILE A 36 7.19 -0.53 -5.08
C ILE A 36 6.22 0.44 -4.39
N VAL A 37 6.25 0.52 -3.06
CA VAL A 37 5.36 1.40 -2.27
C VAL A 37 5.58 2.87 -2.63
N ARG A 38 6.84 3.31 -2.83
CA ARG A 38 7.15 4.67 -3.29
C ARG A 38 6.45 5.00 -4.60
N ARG A 39 6.55 4.12 -5.60
CA ARG A 39 5.95 4.35 -6.93
C ARG A 39 4.43 4.41 -6.84
N TRP A 40 3.83 3.54 -6.03
CA TRP A 40 2.39 3.54 -5.79
C TRP A 40 1.91 4.84 -5.11
N LEU A 41 2.56 5.29 -4.04
CA LEU A 41 2.24 6.55 -3.37
C LEU A 41 2.36 7.77 -4.30
N LEU A 42 3.45 7.85 -5.06
CA LEU A 42 3.66 8.94 -6.02
C LEU A 42 2.63 8.92 -7.16
N TYR A 43 2.18 7.73 -7.58
CA TYR A 43 1.13 7.61 -8.56
C TYR A 43 -0.21 8.16 -8.01
N ILE A 44 -0.61 7.74 -6.81
CA ILE A 44 -1.83 8.25 -6.19
C ILE A 44 -1.75 9.78 -6.03
N ASP A 45 -0.64 10.30 -5.50
CA ASP A 45 -0.46 11.75 -5.30
C ASP A 45 -0.54 12.56 -6.61
N ALA A 46 -0.08 11.99 -7.73
CA ALA A 46 -0.13 12.65 -9.04
C ALA A 46 -1.52 12.62 -9.71
N HIS A 47 -2.40 11.70 -9.30
CA HIS A 47 -3.65 11.40 -10.00
C HIS A 47 -4.92 11.62 -9.16
N GLU A 48 -4.78 11.67 -7.85
CA GLU A 48 -5.88 11.86 -6.91
C GLU A 48 -5.64 13.13 -6.08
N THR A 49 -6.69 13.66 -5.48
CA THR A 49 -6.60 14.80 -4.56
C THR A 49 -7.24 14.38 -3.25
N VAL A 50 -6.45 14.34 -2.18
CA VAL A 50 -6.96 14.09 -0.82
C VAL A 50 -7.89 15.26 -0.45
N PRO A 51 -9.18 15.01 -0.17
CA PRO A 51 -10.09 16.04 0.29
C PRO A 51 -9.59 16.69 1.59
N ALA A 52 -9.82 18.00 1.75
CA ALA A 52 -9.28 18.77 2.87
C ALA A 52 -9.86 18.39 4.24
N ASP A 53 -10.98 17.67 4.26
CA ASP A 53 -11.64 17.15 5.46
C ASP A 53 -11.19 15.73 5.83
N ILE A 54 -10.33 15.08 5.04
CA ILE A 54 -9.67 13.83 5.43
C ILE A 54 -8.56 14.14 6.43
N VAL A 55 -8.70 13.57 7.62
CA VAL A 55 -7.78 13.79 8.75
C VAL A 55 -6.88 12.58 8.99
N ALA A 56 -7.30 11.39 8.56
CA ALA A 56 -6.58 10.15 8.75
C ALA A 56 -6.46 9.32 7.48
N LEU A 57 -5.34 8.63 7.32
CA LEU A 57 -5.13 7.60 6.30
C LEU A 57 -4.77 6.27 6.96
N ASN A 58 -5.32 5.17 6.46
CA ASN A 58 -4.95 3.83 6.87
C ASN A 58 -4.33 3.05 5.70
N PHE A 59 -3.15 2.47 5.95
CA PHE A 59 -2.49 1.52 5.05
C PHE A 59 -2.79 0.10 5.51
N ASN A 60 -3.85 -0.49 4.99
CA ASN A 60 -4.29 -1.82 5.39
C ASN A 60 -3.49 -2.90 4.65
N LEU A 61 -2.76 -3.74 5.40
CA LEU A 61 -2.25 -4.99 4.88
C LEU A 61 -3.43 -5.96 4.76
N TRP A 62 -3.56 -6.63 3.62
CA TRP A 62 -4.56 -7.67 3.47
C TRP A 62 -4.08 -8.77 2.53
N GLU A 63 -4.68 -9.95 2.68
CA GLU A 63 -4.32 -11.16 1.94
C GLU A 63 -5.24 -11.34 0.71
N ALA A 64 -4.67 -11.20 -0.48
CA ALA A 64 -5.32 -11.49 -1.75
C ALA A 64 -5.16 -12.98 -2.08
N VAL A 65 -6.27 -13.71 -2.14
CA VAL A 65 -6.30 -15.14 -2.48
C VAL A 65 -6.51 -15.34 -3.98
N GLU A 66 -5.60 -16.08 -4.60
CA GLU A 66 -5.63 -16.44 -6.02
C GLU A 66 -6.51 -17.68 -6.28
N GLU A 67 -6.97 -17.85 -7.51
CA GLU A 67 -7.85 -18.98 -7.90
C GLU A 67 -7.21 -20.37 -7.66
N ASN A 68 -5.88 -20.43 -7.64
CA ASN A 68 -5.11 -21.66 -7.42
C ASN A 68 -4.94 -22.01 -5.92
N GLY A 69 -5.44 -21.16 -5.01
CA GLY A 69 -5.33 -21.32 -3.56
C GLY A 69 -4.03 -20.80 -2.94
N ASP A 70 -3.13 -20.22 -3.74
CA ASP A 70 -2.04 -19.40 -3.21
C ASP A 70 -2.59 -18.02 -2.82
N SER A 71 -1.84 -17.29 -2.00
CA SER A 71 -2.22 -15.94 -1.60
C SER A 71 -1.01 -15.05 -1.36
N CYS A 72 -1.24 -13.75 -1.47
CA CYS A 72 -0.23 -12.72 -1.28
C CYS A 72 -0.75 -11.58 -0.43
N TYR A 73 0.12 -10.99 0.38
CA TYR A 73 -0.15 -9.71 0.98
C TYR A 73 0.02 -8.58 -0.03
N THR A 74 -0.93 -7.65 0.01
CA THR A 74 -0.86 -6.34 -0.65
C THR A 74 -1.22 -5.23 0.35
N LEU A 75 -1.03 -3.98 -0.04
CA LEU A 75 -1.47 -2.82 0.74
C LEU A 75 -2.68 -2.18 0.07
N GLU A 76 -3.64 -1.78 0.90
CA GLU A 76 -4.76 -0.92 0.54
C GLU A 76 -4.62 0.44 1.23
N LEU A 77 -5.00 1.52 0.56
CA LEU A 77 -5.10 2.86 1.14
C LEU A 77 -6.56 3.31 1.22
N THR A 78 -6.98 3.66 2.44
CA THR A 78 -8.24 4.35 2.71
C THR A 78 -7.98 5.63 3.50
N GLY A 79 -8.92 6.57 3.46
CA GLY A 79 -8.89 7.77 4.28
C GLY A 79 -10.23 8.06 4.94
N SER A 80 -10.19 8.64 6.13
CA SER A 80 -11.35 8.98 6.96
C SER A 80 -11.35 10.45 7.38
N ARG A 81 -12.55 11.01 7.54
CA ARG A 81 -12.77 12.32 8.18
C ARG A 81 -12.73 12.25 9.71
N HIS A 82 -12.63 11.05 10.26
CA HIS A 82 -12.56 10.78 11.69
C HIS A 82 -11.28 10.02 12.04
N TYR A 83 -10.86 10.17 13.30
CA TYR A 83 -9.76 9.41 13.89
C TYR A 83 -10.07 9.24 15.37
N ASP A 84 -9.96 8.00 15.85
CA ASP A 84 -9.99 7.65 17.26
C ASP A 84 -8.78 6.74 17.56
N ALA A 85 -7.98 7.13 18.55
CA ALA A 85 -6.78 6.36 18.92
C ALA A 85 -7.11 5.12 19.76
N GLU A 86 -8.33 5.02 20.28
CA GLU A 86 -8.79 3.95 21.17
C GLU A 86 -9.85 3.06 20.51
N ASP A 87 -10.29 3.40 19.29
CA ASP A 87 -11.32 2.68 18.54
C ASP A 87 -10.94 2.57 17.06
N ASP A 88 -10.29 1.47 16.69
CA ASP A 88 -9.77 1.22 15.34
C ASP A 88 -10.86 1.12 14.24
N ASP A 89 -12.15 1.10 14.61
CA ASP A 89 -13.27 1.07 13.66
C ASP A 89 -13.26 2.27 12.70
N TRP A 90 -12.65 3.41 13.09
CA TRP A 90 -12.50 4.57 12.20
C TRP A 90 -11.78 4.21 10.89
N ALA A 91 -10.87 3.23 10.91
CA ALA A 91 -10.11 2.84 9.72
C ALA A 91 -10.94 2.08 8.68
N CYS A 92 -12.15 1.63 9.06
CA CYS A 92 -13.15 1.07 8.16
C CYS A 92 -14.06 2.15 7.54
N GLU A 93 -13.94 3.41 7.95
CA GLU A 93 -14.67 4.54 7.35
C GLU A 93 -13.93 5.03 6.09
N GLU A 94 -14.43 4.63 4.92
CA GLU A 94 -13.82 4.92 3.62
C GLU A 94 -14.33 6.25 3.01
N ASP A 95 -14.08 7.39 3.67
CA ASP A 95 -14.45 8.72 3.15
C ASP A 95 -13.58 9.17 1.95
N PHE A 96 -12.39 8.58 1.81
CA PHE A 96 -11.49 8.74 0.68
C PHE A 96 -10.97 7.38 0.21
N GLU A 97 -11.30 7.07 -1.04
CA GLU A 97 -10.91 5.85 -1.73
C GLU A 97 -10.25 6.22 -3.07
N PRO A 98 -8.91 6.27 -3.17
CA PRO A 98 -8.27 6.54 -4.45
C PRO A 98 -8.57 5.43 -5.44
N ARG A 99 -8.60 5.74 -6.75
CA ARG A 99 -8.92 4.73 -7.78
C ARG A 99 -7.96 3.53 -7.73
N GLU A 100 -6.68 3.79 -7.54
CA GLU A 100 -5.64 2.78 -7.38
C GLU A 100 -5.34 2.55 -5.89
N ARG A 101 -6.39 2.26 -5.10
CA ARG A 101 -6.26 2.04 -3.65
C ARG A 101 -5.44 0.81 -3.28
N ASN A 102 -5.26 -0.16 -4.18
CA ASN A 102 -4.44 -1.34 -3.93
C ASN A 102 -3.04 -1.21 -4.56
N CYS A 103 -2.02 -1.65 -3.83
CA CYS A 103 -0.64 -1.74 -4.30
C CYS A 103 -0.37 -3.11 -4.97
N ASP A 104 -1.08 -3.41 -6.07
CA ASP A 104 -1.10 -4.73 -6.73
C ASP A 104 0.29 -5.27 -7.15
N ASN A 105 1.32 -4.42 -7.20
CA ASN A 105 2.69 -4.82 -7.52
C ASN A 105 3.48 -5.36 -6.31
N LEU A 106 2.96 -5.23 -5.08
CA LEU A 106 3.68 -5.64 -3.87
C LEU A 106 3.81 -7.16 -3.75
N GLN A 107 2.71 -7.89 -3.95
CA GLN A 107 2.61 -9.36 -4.00
C GLN A 107 3.61 -10.09 -3.08
N LEU A 108 3.56 -9.85 -1.78
CA LEU A 108 4.39 -10.57 -0.80
C LEU A 108 3.76 -11.92 -0.49
N SER A 109 4.54 -13.00 -0.48
CA SER A 109 4.02 -14.35 -0.18
C SER A 109 3.33 -14.37 1.19
N SER A 110 2.09 -14.89 1.25
CA SER A 110 1.36 -15.07 2.52
C SER A 110 1.99 -16.11 3.45
N ARG A 111 2.99 -16.85 2.96
CA ARG A 111 3.83 -17.76 3.76
C ARG A 111 4.74 -17.01 4.74
N LEU A 112 4.95 -15.72 4.53
CA LEU A 112 5.65 -14.86 5.48
C LEU A 112 4.73 -14.55 6.69
N PRO A 113 5.25 -14.46 7.92
CA PRO A 113 4.46 -14.03 9.06
C PRO A 113 3.95 -12.60 8.85
N TRP A 114 2.64 -12.40 8.91
CA TRP A 114 2.02 -11.09 8.64
C TRP A 114 2.53 -10.01 9.61
N GLU A 115 2.86 -10.37 10.85
CA GLU A 115 3.40 -9.46 11.86
C GLU A 115 4.75 -8.89 11.43
N GLU A 116 5.61 -9.73 10.86
CA GLU A 116 6.93 -9.32 10.34
C GLU A 116 6.80 -8.47 9.08
N VAL A 117 5.85 -8.83 8.21
CA VAL A 117 5.50 -8.06 7.02
C VAL A 117 4.99 -6.66 7.40
N LEU A 118 4.00 -6.59 8.28
CA LEU A 118 3.40 -5.33 8.75
C LEU A 118 4.44 -4.45 9.42
N LYS A 119 5.25 -5.02 10.34
CA LYS A 119 6.34 -4.29 11.00
C LYS A 119 7.28 -3.65 9.97
N THR A 120 7.69 -4.41 8.97
CA THR A 120 8.65 -3.91 7.98
C THR A 120 8.00 -2.90 7.02
N LEU A 121 6.72 -3.06 6.68
CA LEU A 121 5.97 -2.07 5.91
C LEU A 121 5.80 -0.76 6.67
N VAL A 122 5.55 -0.80 7.98
CA VAL A 122 5.54 0.39 8.83
C VAL A 122 6.88 1.12 8.82
N GLU A 123 7.99 0.39 8.87
CA GLU A 123 9.33 1.01 8.72
C GLU A 123 9.49 1.68 7.35
N VAL A 124 9.06 1.01 6.28
CA VAL A 124 9.08 1.55 4.91
C VAL A 124 8.24 2.82 4.81
N LEU A 125 7.02 2.84 5.35
CA LEU A 125 6.14 4.01 5.34
C LEU A 125 6.77 5.18 6.13
N LYS A 126 7.39 4.91 7.28
CA LYS A 126 8.11 5.93 8.06
C LYS A 126 9.31 6.51 7.30
N GLU A 127 10.09 5.67 6.63
CA GLU A 127 11.19 6.12 5.76
C GLU A 127 10.67 6.98 4.60
N LEU A 128 9.65 6.49 3.88
CA LEU A 128 9.06 7.22 2.74
C LEU A 128 8.43 8.54 3.15
N LYS A 129 7.79 8.62 4.33
CA LYS A 129 7.31 9.88 4.88
C LYS A 129 8.43 10.89 5.10
N GLY A 130 9.61 10.44 5.53
CA GLY A 130 10.79 11.30 5.66
C GLY A 130 11.37 11.74 4.32
N GLU A 131 11.26 10.91 3.28
CA GLU A 131 11.81 11.15 1.94
C GLU A 131 10.85 11.96 1.03
N LEU A 132 9.54 11.76 1.17
CA LEU A 132 8.47 12.32 0.30
C LEU A 132 7.67 13.42 1.01
N GLN A 133 8.36 14.38 1.63
CA GLN A 133 7.70 15.39 2.50
C GLN A 133 6.68 16.28 1.76
N GLU A 134 6.77 16.36 0.44
CA GLU A 134 5.94 17.25 -0.37
C GLU A 134 4.62 16.64 -0.82
N ILE A 135 4.44 15.31 -0.77
CA ILE A 135 3.22 14.67 -1.28
C ILE A 135 2.03 14.95 -0.36
N SER A 136 0.85 15.13 -0.94
CA SER A 136 -0.39 15.45 -0.24
C SER A 136 -0.80 14.37 0.76
N LEU A 137 -0.59 13.10 0.42
CA LEU A 137 -0.91 11.93 1.25
C LEU A 137 -0.29 12.02 2.65
N PHE A 138 0.95 12.49 2.77
CA PHE A 138 1.63 12.57 4.07
C PHE A 138 1.33 13.84 4.89
N ARG A 139 0.44 14.70 4.39
CA ARG A 139 0.04 15.95 5.06
C ARG A 139 -1.13 15.77 6.03
N VAL A 140 -1.92 14.71 5.91
CA VAL A 140 -3.02 14.38 6.86
C VAL A 140 -2.53 14.30 8.29
N GLU A 141 -3.41 14.49 9.28
CA GLU A 141 -3.02 14.55 10.69
C GLU A 141 -2.52 13.20 11.20
N HIS A 142 -3.21 12.12 10.85
CA HIS A 142 -2.96 10.77 11.34
C HIS A 142 -2.68 9.78 10.22
N ILE A 143 -1.72 8.89 10.43
CA ILE A 143 -1.46 7.78 9.51
C ILE A 143 -1.26 6.50 10.30
N THR A 144 -2.00 5.45 9.96
CA THR A 144 -1.86 4.11 10.51
C THR A 144 -1.54 3.08 9.43
N ALA A 145 -1.09 1.92 9.86
CA ALA A 145 -1.08 0.70 9.07
C ALA A 145 -1.58 -0.46 9.94
N GLY A 146 -2.30 -1.40 9.35
CA GLY A 146 -2.93 -2.51 10.09
C GLY A 146 -2.98 -3.80 9.29
N PHE A 147 -3.57 -4.83 9.88
CA PHE A 147 -3.97 -6.07 9.24
C PHE A 147 -5.30 -6.52 9.85
N THR A 148 -6.14 -7.26 9.13
CA THR A 148 -7.49 -7.65 9.61
C THR A 148 -7.50 -8.32 10.98
N ASP A 149 -6.46 -9.10 11.31
CA ASP A 149 -6.33 -9.81 12.58
C ASP A 149 -5.44 -9.08 13.62
N GLY A 150 -5.05 -7.83 13.37
CA GLY A 150 -4.10 -7.07 14.20
C GLY A 150 -4.57 -5.66 14.55
N GLU A 151 -3.97 -5.10 15.59
CA GLU A 151 -4.17 -3.70 16.00
C GLU A 151 -3.54 -2.72 15.00
N LEU A 152 -4.09 -1.51 14.90
CA LEU A 152 -3.48 -0.46 14.10
C LEU A 152 -2.14 0.00 14.69
N VAL A 153 -1.16 0.18 13.81
CA VAL A 153 0.17 0.71 14.14
C VAL A 153 0.31 2.13 13.63
N VAL A 154 0.59 3.06 14.55
CA VAL A 154 0.78 4.48 14.21
C VAL A 154 2.08 4.72 13.43
N VAL A 155 1.94 5.37 12.28
CA VAL A 155 3.01 5.88 11.42
C VAL A 155 3.25 7.37 11.65
N LYS A 156 2.18 8.15 11.78
CA LYS A 156 2.17 9.61 12.04
C LYS A 156 1.07 9.95 13.03
#